data_AF-A0A6L9UEG6-F1
#
_entry.id   AF-A0A6L9UEG6-F1
#
_cell.length_a   1.000
_cell.length_b   1.000
_cell.length_c   1.000
_cell.angle_alpha   90.00
_cell.angle_beta   90.00
_cell.angle_gamma   90.00
#
_symmetry.space_group_name_H-M   'P 1'
#
loop_
_entity.id
_entity.type
_entity.pdbx_description
1 polymer ?
#
loop_
_entity_poly.entity_id
_entity_poly.type
_entity_poly.pdbx_seq_one_letter_code
_entity_poly.pdbx_strand_id
1 'polypeptide(L)'
;MQFDKPATTNPIDQLKVIGQPIRRIDGQLKATGRAMYAYEWHDPNLAYLYGYPVGSAIAKGRVKSIDTSAAKKADGVLAVVTTLDVGKFKKGKYNTANLFGGDEIQHYHQAVAVVIAKTFEQARAAASLVKVGYAEDKGTFDLADAKDAAAKPKDANGSPPDTAVGDFQGAFRSAPVKLDETYTTPDQSHSMMEPHASIAVWDGDELTVWTSSQMIDWWRTDLATTLGIEKDKVHLMSPFVVEVGVDVVTGETRIRRMLAVCAAGRILNPITARSQVIGAMTMGAGGALSEELAVDTRHGFFVNHDLAGYEVPVHADIPHQEVIFMEETDPMSSPMKAKGVGELGLCGVSAAIANAIHNATGMRVRHYPITLDKLIGGLPEVA
;
A
#
# COMPACT_ATOMS: atom_id res chain seq x y z
N MET A 1 -4.14 31.41 4.16
CA MET A 1 -5.31 31.90 3.40
C MET A 1 -6.49 31.04 3.77
N GLN A 2 -7.66 31.61 4.07
CA GLN A 2 -8.91 30.87 4.23
C GLN A 2 -9.64 30.82 2.90
N PHE A 3 -10.28 29.70 2.58
CA PHE A 3 -11.04 29.51 1.35
C PHE A 3 -12.46 29.07 1.73
N ASP A 4 -13.35 30.05 1.85
CA ASP A 4 -14.74 29.94 2.31
C ASP A 4 -15.77 30.20 1.20
N LYS A 5 -15.30 30.59 0.01
CA LYS A 5 -16.10 31.06 -1.13
C LYS A 5 -15.52 30.54 -2.45
N PRO A 6 -16.34 30.39 -3.51
CA PRO A 6 -15.87 29.82 -4.77
C PRO A 6 -14.79 30.65 -5.45
N ALA A 7 -13.82 29.99 -6.10
CA ALA A 7 -12.71 30.61 -6.79
C ALA A 7 -13.16 31.37 -8.05
N THR A 8 -13.00 32.69 -8.04
CA THR A 8 -13.21 33.57 -9.20
C THR A 8 -12.02 33.53 -10.17
N THR A 9 -11.98 34.43 -11.16
CA THR A 9 -10.84 34.57 -12.08
C THR A 9 -9.57 34.98 -11.33
N ASN A 10 -8.48 34.23 -11.51
CA ASN A 10 -7.21 34.45 -10.83
C ASN A 10 -6.01 34.15 -11.78
N PRO A 11 -4.75 34.42 -11.39
CA PRO A 11 -3.60 34.30 -12.29
C PRO A 11 -3.38 32.90 -12.92
N ILE A 12 -3.87 31.83 -12.27
CA ILE A 12 -3.76 30.45 -12.76
C ILE A 12 -4.60 30.24 -14.04
N ASP A 13 -5.71 30.98 -14.17
CA ASP A 13 -6.61 30.90 -15.34
C ASP A 13 -5.94 31.41 -16.64
N GLN A 14 -4.74 31.98 -16.58
CA GLN A 14 -3.94 32.28 -17.77
C GLN A 14 -3.37 31.02 -18.46
N LEU A 15 -3.29 29.88 -17.76
CA LEU A 15 -2.85 28.56 -18.27
C LEU A 15 -1.52 28.52 -19.04
N LYS A 16 -0.64 29.52 -18.88
CA LYS A 16 0.68 29.64 -19.53
C LYS A 16 1.71 28.60 -19.07
N VAL A 17 1.46 27.95 -17.93
CA VAL A 17 2.36 26.96 -17.29
C VAL A 17 1.52 25.85 -16.66
N ILE A 18 0.59 26.20 -15.77
CA ILE A 18 -0.41 25.25 -15.24
C ILE A 18 -1.33 24.81 -16.39
N GLY A 19 -1.62 23.51 -16.47
CA GLY A 19 -2.40 22.89 -17.55
C GLY A 19 -1.56 22.48 -18.77
N GLN A 20 -0.29 22.90 -18.86
CA GLN A 20 0.58 22.55 -19.99
C GLN A 20 1.24 21.18 -19.80
N PRO A 21 1.51 20.43 -20.89
CA PRO A 21 2.15 19.11 -20.86
C PRO A 21 3.68 19.23 -20.65
N ILE A 22 4.09 19.76 -19.48
CA ILE A 22 5.48 20.01 -19.13
C ILE A 22 6.14 18.70 -18.68
N ARG A 23 7.37 18.41 -19.15
CA ARG A 23 8.13 17.23 -18.73
C ARG A 23 8.50 17.29 -17.24
N ARG A 24 8.53 16.12 -16.58
CA ARG A 24 8.96 15.95 -15.19
C ARG A 24 10.33 16.59 -14.94
N ILE A 25 10.41 17.55 -14.00
CA ILE A 25 11.66 18.21 -13.61
C ILE A 25 12.61 17.26 -12.85
N ASP A 26 12.05 16.27 -12.13
CA ASP A 26 12.75 15.15 -11.51
C ASP A 26 13.22 14.09 -12.52
N GLY A 27 12.73 14.16 -13.76
CA GLY A 27 12.91 13.13 -14.78
C GLY A 27 14.37 12.86 -15.15
N GLN A 28 15.23 13.89 -15.20
CA GLN A 28 16.65 13.70 -15.52
C GLN A 28 17.39 12.96 -14.40
N LEU A 29 17.05 13.18 -13.13
CA LEU A 29 17.69 12.50 -12.01
C LEU A 29 17.26 11.03 -11.98
N LYS A 30 15.96 10.76 -12.08
CA LYS A 30 15.41 9.39 -12.10
C LYS A 30 15.90 8.57 -13.29
N ALA A 31 15.87 9.13 -14.50
CA ALA A 31 16.33 8.44 -15.71
C ALA A 31 17.86 8.29 -15.84
N THR A 32 18.65 8.74 -14.86
CA THR A 32 20.12 8.58 -14.85
C THR A 32 20.68 7.98 -13.56
N GLY A 33 19.84 7.41 -12.68
CA GLY A 33 20.29 6.82 -11.41
C GLY A 33 20.89 7.83 -10.44
N ARG A 34 20.39 9.08 -10.44
CA ARG A 34 20.87 10.20 -9.60
C ARG A 34 19.79 10.81 -8.70
N ALA A 35 18.63 10.17 -8.61
CA ALA A 35 17.61 10.48 -7.61
C ALA A 35 17.84 9.52 -6.44
N MET A 36 18.17 10.04 -5.24
CA MET A 36 18.55 9.21 -4.08
C MET A 36 17.32 8.78 -3.28
N TYR A 37 17.07 7.47 -3.26
CA TYR A 37 16.03 6.80 -2.48
C TYR A 37 16.44 6.62 -1.01
N ALA A 38 15.53 6.16 -0.15
CA ALA A 38 15.69 6.20 1.31
C ALA A 38 16.97 5.50 1.81
N TYR A 39 17.38 4.42 1.14
CA TYR A 39 18.54 3.60 1.48
C TYR A 39 19.85 4.03 0.77
N GLU A 40 19.79 5.04 -0.10
CA GLU A 40 20.93 5.48 -0.94
C GLU A 40 21.65 6.71 -0.35
N TRP A 41 21.19 7.23 0.79
CA TRP A 41 21.77 8.41 1.45
C TRP A 41 23.09 8.09 2.14
N HIS A 42 24.19 8.41 1.45
CA HIS A 42 25.56 8.14 1.89
C HIS A 42 26.38 9.44 2.04
N ASP A 43 26.56 9.90 3.28
CA ASP A 43 27.56 10.90 3.65
C ASP A 43 28.91 10.18 3.91
N PRO A 44 29.99 10.47 3.15
CA PRO A 44 31.29 9.81 3.34
C PRO A 44 31.98 10.11 4.68
N ASN A 45 31.44 11.02 5.49
CA ASN A 45 31.93 11.33 6.83
C ASN A 45 31.22 10.52 7.94
N LEU A 46 30.13 9.82 7.63
CA LEU A 46 29.35 9.04 8.59
C LEU A 46 29.68 7.54 8.52
N ALA A 47 29.78 6.90 9.69
CA ALA A 47 29.96 5.46 9.81
C ALA A 47 28.60 4.75 9.88
N TYR A 48 28.16 4.18 8.76
CA TYR A 48 26.89 3.48 8.65
C TYR A 48 26.90 2.11 9.32
N LEU A 49 25.77 1.74 9.96
CA LEU A 49 25.51 0.42 10.52
C LEU A 49 24.21 -0.14 9.92
N TYR A 50 24.16 -1.45 9.78
CA TYR A 50 23.10 -2.17 9.08
C TYR A 50 22.18 -2.85 10.10
N GLY A 51 20.93 -2.39 10.17
CA GLY A 51 19.86 -3.04 10.93
C GLY A 51 19.17 -4.10 10.07
N TYR A 52 19.04 -5.32 10.58
CA TYR A 52 18.22 -6.39 9.96
C TYR A 52 17.14 -6.85 10.95
N PRO A 53 15.84 -6.77 10.59
CA PRO A 53 14.75 -7.13 11.49
C PRO A 53 14.59 -8.65 11.62
N VAL A 54 14.07 -9.08 12.77
CA VAL A 54 13.55 -10.42 13.02
C VAL A 54 12.04 -10.27 13.23
N GLY A 55 11.25 -10.89 12.33
CA GLY A 55 9.80 -10.91 12.42
C GLY A 55 9.27 -12.08 13.28
N SER A 56 8.02 -11.96 13.72
CA SER A 56 7.30 -13.05 14.39
C SER A 56 7.11 -14.24 13.46
N ALA A 57 7.43 -15.44 13.96
CA ALA A 57 7.18 -16.70 13.28
C ALA A 57 5.77 -17.27 13.52
N ILE A 58 4.96 -16.60 14.36
CA ILE A 58 3.55 -16.97 14.63
C ILE A 58 2.64 -15.79 14.31
N ALA A 59 1.37 -16.07 13.98
CA ALA A 59 0.40 -15.01 13.69
C ALA A 59 -0.16 -14.31 14.92
N LYS A 60 -0.35 -15.00 16.04
CA LYS A 60 -1.02 -14.45 17.23
C LYS A 60 -0.56 -15.12 18.52
N GLY A 61 -0.29 -14.33 19.55
CA GLY A 61 0.08 -14.85 20.86
C GLY A 61 1.03 -13.94 21.62
N ARG A 62 2.04 -14.53 22.28
CA ARG A 62 3.04 -13.79 23.07
C ARG A 62 4.46 -14.32 22.89
N VAL A 63 5.43 -13.44 23.00
CA VAL A 63 6.84 -13.76 23.17
C VAL A 63 7.09 -14.12 24.65
N LYS A 64 7.56 -15.34 24.91
CA LYS A 64 8.02 -15.79 26.25
C LYS A 64 9.48 -15.43 26.52
N SER A 65 10.32 -15.48 25.49
CA SER A 65 11.77 -15.28 25.60
C SER A 65 12.41 -14.98 24.25
N ILE A 66 13.54 -14.26 24.26
CA ILE A 66 14.40 -14.06 23.08
C ILE A 66 15.85 -14.30 23.49
N ASP A 67 16.43 -15.40 23.02
CA ASP A 67 17.87 -15.68 23.14
C ASP A 67 18.62 -14.99 21.99
N THR A 68 19.42 -13.97 22.36
CA THR A 68 20.29 -13.19 21.46
C THR A 68 21.77 -13.59 21.60
N SER A 69 22.11 -14.60 22.40
CA SER A 69 23.48 -14.89 22.84
C SER A 69 24.41 -15.39 21.73
N ALA A 70 23.87 -16.02 20.69
CA ALA A 70 24.61 -16.41 19.49
C ALA A 70 24.77 -15.21 18.54
N ALA A 71 23.69 -14.47 18.28
CA ALA A 71 23.71 -13.26 17.44
C ALA A 71 24.70 -12.20 17.96
N LYS A 72 24.69 -11.91 19.28
CA LYS A 72 25.62 -10.99 19.95
C LYS A 72 27.10 -11.45 19.95
N LYS A 73 27.41 -12.64 19.43
CA LYS A 73 28.78 -13.18 19.27
C LYS A 73 29.18 -13.37 17.81
N ALA A 74 28.28 -13.12 16.86
CA ALA A 74 28.61 -13.20 15.44
C ALA A 74 29.51 -12.02 15.02
N ASP A 75 30.39 -12.25 14.03
CA ASP A 75 31.34 -11.23 13.60
C ASP A 75 30.63 -9.98 13.08
N GLY A 76 31.22 -8.82 13.40
CA GLY A 76 30.73 -7.50 13.02
C GLY A 76 29.41 -7.06 13.62
N VAL A 77 28.75 -7.83 14.50
CA VAL A 77 27.57 -7.39 15.24
C VAL A 77 27.98 -6.41 16.35
N LEU A 78 27.25 -5.30 16.47
CA LEU A 78 27.43 -4.31 17.54
C LEU A 78 26.33 -4.41 18.61
N ALA A 79 25.09 -4.69 18.18
CA ALA A 79 23.94 -4.76 19.07
C ALA A 79 22.85 -5.71 18.55
N VAL A 80 22.00 -6.19 19.45
CA VAL A 80 20.68 -6.75 19.13
C VAL A 80 19.68 -6.14 20.09
N VAL A 81 18.70 -5.43 19.55
CA VAL A 81 17.61 -4.78 20.29
C VAL A 81 16.39 -5.69 20.20
N THR A 82 15.71 -5.99 21.31
CA THR A 82 14.51 -6.82 21.30
C THR A 82 13.28 -6.09 21.83
N THR A 83 12.09 -6.56 21.42
CA THR A 83 10.79 -6.08 21.86
C THR A 83 10.57 -6.20 23.38
N LEU A 84 11.29 -7.13 24.04
CA LEU A 84 11.25 -7.30 25.49
C LEU A 84 12.16 -6.30 26.22
N ASP A 85 13.35 -6.00 25.68
CA ASP A 85 14.32 -5.08 26.30
C ASP A 85 13.80 -3.64 26.38
N VAL A 86 13.02 -3.20 25.38
CA VAL A 86 12.51 -1.82 25.26
C VAL A 86 11.19 -1.57 25.98
N GLY A 87 10.50 -2.61 26.45
CA GLY A 87 9.16 -2.49 27.03
C GLY A 87 8.10 -2.04 26.02
N LYS A 88 7.00 -1.42 26.50
CA LYS A 88 5.88 -0.97 25.65
C LYS A 88 6.00 0.51 25.29
N PHE A 89 6.16 0.82 24.01
CA PHE A 89 6.11 2.19 23.51
C PHE A 89 4.68 2.76 23.49
N LYS A 90 4.58 4.09 23.39
CA LYS A 90 3.33 4.74 22.95
C LYS A 90 3.13 4.42 21.47
N LYS A 91 1.88 4.24 21.06
CA LYS A 91 1.54 3.97 19.66
C LYS A 91 1.10 5.26 18.96
N GLY A 92 1.68 5.54 17.79
CA GLY A 92 1.25 6.65 16.92
C GLY A 92 -0.22 6.52 16.50
N LYS A 93 -0.89 7.64 16.23
CA LYS A 93 -2.34 7.70 15.99
C LYS A 93 -2.78 6.81 14.83
N TYR A 94 -1.98 6.69 13.78
CA TYR A 94 -2.36 5.97 12.55
C TYR A 94 -1.94 4.48 12.56
N ASN A 95 -1.43 3.97 13.68
CA ASN A 95 -0.97 2.60 13.81
C ASN A 95 -1.99 1.73 14.58
N THR A 96 -2.51 0.69 13.93
CA THR A 96 -3.39 -0.30 14.61
C THR A 96 -2.57 -1.35 15.36
N ALA A 97 -1.59 -1.95 14.70
CA ALA A 97 -0.62 -2.84 15.34
C ALA A 97 0.49 -2.06 16.08
N ASN A 98 1.15 -2.70 17.04
CA ASN A 98 2.37 -2.16 17.65
C ASN A 98 3.56 -2.41 16.70
N LEU A 99 4.24 -1.34 16.25
CA LEU A 99 5.37 -1.45 15.32
C LEU A 99 6.58 -2.18 15.94
N PHE A 100 6.81 -1.96 17.23
CA PHE A 100 7.84 -2.64 18.04
C PHE A 100 7.51 -2.45 19.53
N GLY A 101 8.03 -3.33 20.39
CA GLY A 101 7.94 -3.20 21.84
C GLY A 101 6.78 -3.97 22.49
N GLY A 102 7.08 -4.62 23.61
CA GLY A 102 6.16 -5.45 24.37
C GLY A 102 6.26 -6.94 24.04
N ASP A 103 5.39 -7.72 24.67
CA ASP A 103 5.35 -9.17 24.63
C ASP A 103 4.30 -9.73 23.64
N GLU A 104 3.43 -8.89 23.09
CA GLU A 104 2.24 -9.30 22.36
C GLU A 104 2.46 -9.42 20.85
N ILE A 105 2.11 -10.57 20.29
CA ILE A 105 2.07 -10.80 18.84
C ILE A 105 0.64 -10.67 18.34
N GLN A 106 0.46 -9.74 17.41
CA GLN A 106 -0.81 -9.31 16.84
C GLN A 106 -0.97 -9.74 15.37
N HIS A 107 0.14 -9.98 14.67
CA HIS A 107 0.17 -10.53 13.31
C HIS A 107 1.50 -11.25 13.01
N TYR A 108 1.51 -12.09 11.96
CA TYR A 108 2.72 -12.72 11.43
C TYR A 108 3.72 -11.67 10.91
N HIS A 109 5.02 -11.97 10.95
CA HIS A 109 6.11 -11.04 10.63
C HIS A 109 6.19 -9.72 11.44
N GLN A 110 5.36 -9.50 12.47
CA GLN A 110 5.51 -8.36 13.40
C GLN A 110 6.94 -8.32 13.97
N ALA A 111 7.61 -7.17 13.96
CA ALA A 111 9.01 -7.07 14.37
C ALA A 111 9.21 -7.35 15.88
N VAL A 112 10.04 -8.34 16.21
CA VAL A 112 10.34 -8.75 17.59
C VAL A 112 11.80 -8.48 18.00
N ALA A 113 12.72 -8.35 17.04
CA ALA A 113 14.08 -7.88 17.29
C ALA A 113 14.68 -7.17 16.06
N VAL A 114 15.79 -6.45 16.26
CA VAL A 114 16.64 -5.93 15.19
C VAL A 114 18.10 -6.23 15.54
N VAL A 115 18.84 -6.86 14.63
CA VAL A 115 20.29 -7.08 14.74
C VAL A 115 21.02 -5.95 14.00
N ILE A 116 22.03 -5.36 14.64
CA ILE A 116 22.78 -4.22 14.10
C ILE A 116 24.25 -4.63 13.91
N ALA A 117 24.75 -4.58 12.68
CA ALA A 117 26.11 -5.00 12.33
C ALA A 117 26.83 -4.02 11.36
N LYS A 118 28.13 -4.26 11.12
CA LYS A 118 28.97 -3.44 10.23
C LYS A 118 28.66 -3.62 8.73
N THR A 119 28.12 -4.76 8.32
CA THR A 119 27.62 -4.98 6.94
C THR A 119 26.23 -5.59 6.93
N PHE A 120 25.53 -5.44 5.80
CA PHE A 120 24.22 -6.04 5.55
C PHE A 120 24.25 -7.58 5.69
N GLU A 121 25.30 -8.23 5.18
CA GLU A 121 25.48 -9.68 5.23
C GLU A 121 25.66 -10.17 6.66
N GLN A 122 26.46 -9.46 7.46
CA GLN A 122 26.66 -9.76 8.88
C GLN A 122 25.35 -9.59 9.67
N ALA A 123 24.61 -8.51 9.44
CA ALA A 123 23.32 -8.26 10.10
C ALA A 123 22.30 -9.37 9.78
N ARG A 124 22.14 -9.70 8.48
CA ARG A 124 21.24 -10.76 8.00
C ARG A 124 21.64 -12.15 8.49
N ALA A 125 22.93 -12.48 8.47
CA ALA A 125 23.42 -13.77 8.96
C ALA A 125 23.19 -13.91 10.48
N ALA A 126 23.51 -12.87 11.26
CA ALA A 126 23.32 -12.89 12.71
C ALA A 126 21.84 -12.85 13.13
N ALA A 127 20.94 -12.26 12.33
CA ALA A 127 19.49 -12.32 12.56
C ALA A 127 18.96 -13.77 12.61
N SER A 128 19.52 -14.67 11.77
CA SER A 128 19.16 -16.11 11.79
C SER A 128 19.58 -16.85 13.07
N LEU A 129 20.42 -16.23 13.91
CA LEU A 129 20.90 -16.80 15.17
C LEU A 129 20.06 -16.37 16.39
N VAL A 130 19.07 -15.49 16.20
CA VAL A 130 18.14 -15.07 17.26
C VAL A 130 17.05 -16.12 17.44
N LYS A 131 16.89 -16.65 18.66
CA LYS A 131 15.89 -17.68 18.96
C LYS A 131 14.76 -17.09 19.79
N VAL A 132 13.54 -17.10 19.25
CA VAL A 132 12.34 -16.59 19.92
C VAL A 132 11.50 -17.75 20.43
N GLY A 133 11.16 -17.74 21.72
CA GLY A 133 10.25 -18.69 22.34
C GLY A 133 8.85 -18.09 22.48
N TYR A 134 7.81 -18.81 22.04
CA TYR A 134 6.45 -18.28 21.93
C TYR A 134 5.42 -18.95 22.87
N ALA A 135 4.32 -18.25 23.10
CA ALA A 135 2.99 -18.78 23.42
C ALA A 135 2.10 -18.47 22.20
N GLU A 136 1.45 -19.47 21.60
CA GLU A 136 0.45 -19.23 20.55
C GLU A 136 -0.95 -19.10 21.18
N ASP A 137 -1.69 -18.08 20.76
CA ASP A 137 -3.09 -17.87 21.15
C ASP A 137 -4.02 -18.15 19.97
N LYS A 138 -5.22 -18.69 20.22
CA LYS A 138 -6.18 -18.98 19.15
C LYS A 138 -6.55 -17.69 18.39
N GLY A 139 -6.30 -17.70 17.08
CA GLY A 139 -6.71 -16.65 16.15
C GLY A 139 -8.08 -16.89 15.51
N THR A 140 -8.46 -15.91 14.69
CA THR A 140 -9.58 -15.96 13.75
C THR A 140 -9.04 -15.35 12.47
N PHE A 141 -8.96 -16.15 11.40
CA PHE A 141 -8.21 -15.81 10.19
C PHE A 141 -9.02 -16.00 8.90
N ASP A 142 -10.26 -16.46 9.01
CA ASP A 142 -11.20 -16.58 7.89
C ASP A 142 -12.29 -15.51 8.06
N LEU A 143 -12.47 -14.66 7.03
CA LEU A 143 -13.44 -13.57 7.04
C LEU A 143 -14.88 -14.08 6.85
N ALA A 144 -15.09 -15.19 6.15
CA ALA A 144 -16.41 -15.77 5.95
C ALA A 144 -16.96 -16.35 7.26
N ASP A 145 -16.14 -17.10 8.00
CA ASP A 145 -16.47 -17.60 9.35
C ASP A 145 -16.66 -16.46 10.37
N ALA A 146 -15.89 -15.37 10.25
CA ALA A 146 -15.94 -14.25 11.18
C ALA A 146 -17.12 -13.29 10.94
N LYS A 147 -17.63 -13.23 9.71
CA LYS A 147 -18.60 -12.23 9.23
C LYS A 147 -19.82 -12.06 10.13
N ASP A 148 -20.50 -13.16 10.46
CA ASP A 148 -21.78 -13.09 11.19
C ASP A 148 -21.59 -12.81 12.70
N ALA A 149 -20.35 -12.84 13.18
CA ALA A 149 -19.96 -12.41 14.53
C ALA A 149 -19.35 -10.99 14.57
N ALA A 150 -19.28 -10.29 13.42
CA ALA A 150 -18.64 -8.98 13.33
C ALA A 150 -19.37 -7.89 14.14
N ALA A 151 -18.63 -7.18 14.97
CA ALA A 151 -19.15 -6.03 15.71
C ALA A 151 -19.20 -4.78 14.80
N LYS A 152 -20.30 -4.04 14.87
CA LYS A 152 -20.45 -2.78 14.14
C LYS A 152 -19.36 -1.77 14.54
N PRO A 153 -18.66 -1.12 13.59
CA PRO A 153 -17.66 -0.11 13.91
C PRO A 153 -18.31 1.12 14.59
N LYS A 154 -17.48 1.88 15.33
CA LYS A 154 -17.87 3.17 15.90
C LYS A 154 -17.84 4.27 14.84
N ASP A 155 -18.55 5.36 15.09
CA ASP A 155 -18.62 6.54 14.22
C ASP A 155 -17.22 7.03 13.80
N ALA A 156 -17.01 7.17 12.49
CA ALA A 156 -15.74 7.60 11.92
C ALA A 156 -15.80 9.10 11.59
N ASN A 157 -14.96 9.90 12.25
CA ASN A 157 -14.91 11.37 12.10
C ASN A 157 -16.28 12.08 12.31
N GLY A 158 -17.19 11.49 13.08
CA GLY A 158 -18.54 12.02 13.33
C GLY A 158 -19.62 11.52 12.36
N SER A 159 -19.27 10.71 11.36
CA SER A 159 -20.23 10.01 10.50
C SER A 159 -20.66 8.68 11.14
N PRO A 160 -21.98 8.39 11.24
CA PRO A 160 -22.46 7.07 11.63
C PRO A 160 -21.97 5.96 10.69
N PRO A 161 -21.80 4.72 11.17
CA PRO A 161 -21.33 3.58 10.37
C PRO A 161 -22.29 3.13 9.27
N ASP A 162 -23.60 3.39 9.43
CA ASP A 162 -24.61 3.16 8.39
C ASP A 162 -25.19 4.50 7.95
N THR A 163 -25.54 4.62 6.67
CA THR A 163 -26.41 5.70 6.17
C THR A 163 -27.66 5.11 5.53
N ALA A 164 -28.79 5.81 5.65
CA ALA A 164 -30.08 5.37 5.13
C ALA A 164 -30.88 6.56 4.59
N VAL A 165 -31.60 6.35 3.48
CA VAL A 165 -32.40 7.37 2.79
C VAL A 165 -33.73 6.76 2.35
N GLY A 166 -34.84 7.30 2.82
CA GLY A 166 -36.19 6.80 2.51
C GLY A 166 -36.47 5.38 3.02
N ASP A 167 -37.48 4.72 2.44
CA ASP A 167 -37.78 3.31 2.71
C ASP A 167 -37.16 2.41 1.62
N PHE A 168 -35.89 2.05 1.80
CA PHE A 168 -35.21 1.06 0.96
C PHE A 168 -35.98 -0.27 0.91
N GLN A 169 -36.56 -0.71 2.02
CA GLN A 169 -37.17 -2.03 2.15
C GLN A 169 -38.50 -2.12 1.39
N GLY A 170 -39.35 -1.09 1.45
CA GLY A 170 -40.55 -0.97 0.63
C GLY A 170 -40.23 -0.82 -0.85
N ALA A 171 -39.31 0.08 -1.20
CA ALA A 171 -38.88 0.29 -2.58
C ALA A 171 -38.32 -1.01 -3.20
N PHE A 172 -37.35 -1.65 -2.53
CA PHE A 172 -36.74 -2.90 -3.00
C PHE A 172 -37.77 -4.03 -3.14
N ARG A 173 -38.74 -4.20 -2.22
CA ARG A 173 -39.80 -5.21 -2.41
C ARG A 173 -40.62 -4.95 -3.67
N SER A 174 -41.02 -3.68 -3.89
CA SER A 174 -41.90 -3.25 -4.99
C SER A 174 -41.24 -3.23 -6.38
N ALA A 175 -39.90 -3.23 -6.46
CA ALA A 175 -39.19 -3.08 -7.72
C ALA A 175 -39.48 -4.24 -8.71
N PRO A 176 -39.73 -3.95 -10.01
CA PRO A 176 -40.11 -4.94 -11.02
C PRO A 176 -38.94 -5.81 -11.48
N VAL A 177 -37.71 -5.33 -11.34
CA VAL A 177 -36.46 -6.08 -11.57
C VAL A 177 -35.54 -5.82 -10.39
N LYS A 178 -34.89 -6.86 -9.89
CA LYS A 178 -34.10 -6.87 -8.66
C LYS A 178 -32.86 -7.73 -8.84
N LEU A 179 -31.78 -7.36 -8.18
CA LEU A 179 -30.56 -8.15 -8.05
C LEU A 179 -30.23 -8.22 -6.56
N ASP A 180 -29.89 -9.41 -6.09
CA ASP A 180 -29.42 -9.70 -4.74
C ASP A 180 -28.28 -10.70 -4.91
N GLU A 181 -27.05 -10.21 -4.74
CA GLU A 181 -25.83 -10.87 -5.24
C GLU A 181 -24.65 -10.55 -4.31
N THR A 182 -23.90 -11.58 -3.94
CA THR A 182 -22.69 -11.43 -3.11
C THR A 182 -21.43 -11.34 -4.00
N TYR A 183 -20.48 -10.51 -3.57
CA TYR A 183 -19.18 -10.32 -4.21
C TYR A 183 -18.09 -10.41 -3.14
N THR A 184 -16.90 -10.88 -3.52
CA THR A 184 -15.71 -10.84 -2.63
C THR A 184 -14.48 -10.36 -3.39
N THR A 185 -13.64 -9.63 -2.67
CA THR A 185 -12.27 -9.24 -3.05
C THR A 185 -11.30 -9.85 -2.03
N PRO A 186 -10.11 -10.31 -2.45
CA PRO A 186 -9.11 -10.83 -1.52
C PRO A 186 -8.44 -9.71 -0.72
N ASP A 187 -7.62 -10.09 0.25
CA ASP A 187 -6.57 -9.21 0.77
C ASP A 187 -5.54 -8.92 -0.33
N GLN A 188 -4.97 -7.70 -0.33
CA GLN A 188 -4.09 -7.19 -1.38
C GLN A 188 -2.84 -6.51 -0.81
N SER A 189 -1.74 -6.56 -1.55
CA SER A 189 -0.44 -5.97 -1.21
C SER A 189 -0.09 -4.79 -2.10
N HIS A 190 0.36 -3.71 -1.48
CA HIS A 190 0.82 -2.48 -2.14
C HIS A 190 2.00 -2.68 -3.10
N SER A 191 2.83 -3.72 -2.84
CA SER A 191 3.92 -4.21 -3.71
C SER A 191 4.81 -3.12 -4.36
N MET A 192 5.19 -2.11 -3.58
CA MET A 192 6.05 -1.02 -4.05
C MET A 192 7.47 -1.48 -4.40
N MET A 193 8.06 -0.87 -5.44
CA MET A 193 9.38 -1.26 -5.95
C MET A 193 10.57 -0.66 -5.17
N GLU A 194 10.33 0.33 -4.31
CA GLU A 194 11.25 0.70 -3.22
C GLU A 194 10.76 -0.01 -1.93
N PRO A 195 11.49 -1.00 -1.39
CA PRO A 195 11.16 -1.59 -0.11
C PRO A 195 11.17 -0.54 1.00
N HIS A 196 10.30 -0.70 2.01
CA HIS A 196 10.29 0.19 3.18
C HIS A 196 11.67 0.21 3.86
N ALA A 197 12.36 1.34 3.74
CA ALA A 197 13.69 1.56 4.25
C ALA A 197 13.78 2.92 4.95
N SER A 198 14.64 2.98 5.97
CA SER A 198 15.00 4.22 6.64
C SER A 198 16.47 4.22 7.06
N ILE A 199 17.11 5.38 7.00
CA ILE A 199 18.42 5.66 7.58
C ILE A 199 18.19 6.71 8.67
N ALA A 200 18.73 6.50 9.86
CA ALA A 200 18.55 7.38 11.01
C ALA A 200 19.90 7.77 11.63
N VAL A 201 20.05 9.05 11.99
CA VAL A 201 21.20 9.58 12.72
C VAL A 201 20.71 10.48 13.85
N TRP A 202 21.40 10.42 14.99
CA TRP A 202 21.19 11.30 16.14
C TRP A 202 22.38 12.25 16.28
N ASP A 203 22.10 13.52 16.55
CA ASP A 203 23.09 14.49 17.04
C ASP A 203 22.54 15.15 18.30
N GLY A 204 23.22 14.97 19.44
CA GLY A 204 22.67 15.31 20.75
C GLY A 204 21.33 14.60 21.03
N ASP A 205 20.25 15.38 21.12
CA ASP A 205 18.87 14.92 21.23
C ASP A 205 17.99 15.21 19.98
N GLU A 206 18.61 15.65 18.88
CA GLU A 206 17.97 15.77 17.57
C GLU A 206 18.13 14.48 16.74
N LEU A 207 17.09 14.13 16.00
CA LEU A 207 16.97 12.91 15.18
C LEU A 207 16.66 13.28 13.73
N THR A 208 17.58 12.97 12.82
CA THR A 208 17.34 13.04 11.37
C THR A 208 17.09 11.64 10.81
N VAL A 209 16.02 11.49 10.03
CA VAL A 209 15.63 10.23 9.37
C VAL A 209 15.37 10.48 7.89
N TRP A 210 16.13 9.79 7.04
CA TRP A 210 15.77 9.58 5.65
C TRP A 210 14.90 8.32 5.57
N THR A 211 13.78 8.38 4.87
CA THR A 211 12.81 7.28 4.76
C THR A 211 12.03 7.38 3.47
N SER A 212 11.35 6.31 3.05
CA SER A 212 10.26 6.42 2.08
C SER A 212 8.96 6.70 2.83
N SER A 213 8.30 7.83 2.57
CA SER A 213 7.03 8.21 3.19
C SER A 213 6.25 9.24 2.37
N GLN A 214 4.95 9.01 2.22
CA GLN A 214 4.01 9.94 1.57
C GLN A 214 3.56 11.10 2.49
N MET A 215 3.66 10.95 3.81
CA MET A 215 2.98 11.82 4.80
C MET A 215 3.94 12.32 5.88
N ILE A 216 4.89 13.17 5.47
CA ILE A 216 6.03 13.66 6.28
C ILE A 216 5.62 14.11 7.70
N ASP A 217 4.63 15.01 7.83
CA ASP A 217 4.28 15.57 9.15
C ASP A 217 3.51 14.60 10.05
N TRP A 218 2.76 13.66 9.47
CA TRP A 218 2.13 12.58 10.25
C TRP A 218 3.19 11.64 10.79
N TRP A 219 4.15 11.23 9.95
CA TRP A 219 5.30 10.42 10.37
C TRP A 219 6.15 11.14 11.43
N ARG A 220 6.39 12.46 11.27
CA ARG A 220 7.08 13.30 12.28
C ARG A 220 6.38 13.27 13.64
N THR A 221 5.06 13.35 13.61
CA THR A 221 4.22 13.34 14.83
C THR A 221 4.18 11.98 15.50
N ASP A 222 3.93 10.92 14.73
CA ASP A 222 3.80 9.55 15.26
C ASP A 222 5.14 8.96 15.69
N LEU A 223 6.25 9.26 14.99
CA LEU A 223 7.61 8.86 15.40
C LEU A 223 8.01 9.55 16.71
N ALA A 224 7.84 10.88 16.82
CA ALA A 224 8.11 11.62 18.05
C ALA A 224 7.26 11.09 19.23
N THR A 225 5.98 10.83 18.98
CA THR A 225 5.06 10.22 19.96
C THR A 225 5.54 8.85 20.44
N THR A 226 6.02 8.00 19.52
CA THR A 226 6.48 6.63 19.79
C THR A 226 7.78 6.63 20.60
N LEU A 227 8.76 7.45 20.19
CA LEU A 227 10.05 7.61 20.88
C LEU A 227 9.96 8.41 22.18
N GLY A 228 8.87 9.16 22.40
CA GLY A 228 8.67 9.98 23.59
C GLY A 228 9.43 11.31 23.59
N ILE A 229 9.85 11.78 22.41
CA ILE A 229 10.63 13.01 22.21
C ILE A 229 9.76 14.16 21.67
N GLU A 230 10.31 15.38 21.68
CA GLU A 230 9.65 16.56 21.10
C GLU A 230 9.59 16.46 19.58
N LYS A 231 8.43 16.75 18.99
CA LYS A 231 8.22 16.73 17.53
C LYS A 231 9.23 17.60 16.77
N ASP A 232 9.65 18.72 17.36
CA ASP A 232 10.53 19.66 16.68
C ASP A 232 11.98 19.18 16.54
N LYS A 233 12.40 18.21 17.37
CA LYS A 233 13.70 17.53 17.30
C LYS A 233 13.74 16.38 16.28
N VAL A 234 12.68 16.18 15.50
CA VAL A 234 12.58 15.14 14.47
C VAL A 234 12.60 15.77 13.08
N HIS A 235 13.53 15.34 12.23
CA HIS A 235 13.72 15.83 10.87
C HIS A 235 13.54 14.66 9.90
N LEU A 236 12.55 14.74 9.00
CA LEU A 236 12.20 13.64 8.09
C LEU A 236 12.39 14.04 6.63
N MET A 237 13.08 13.17 5.88
CA MET A 237 13.46 13.39 4.48
C MET A 237 12.96 12.22 3.60
N SER A 238 12.13 12.51 2.60
CA SER A 238 11.61 11.52 1.63
C SER A 238 11.39 12.16 0.24
N PRO A 239 12.46 12.47 -0.53
CA PRO A 239 12.34 13.28 -1.74
C PRO A 239 11.94 12.51 -3.02
N PHE A 240 12.08 11.19 -3.07
CA PHE A 240 11.81 10.37 -4.27
C PHE A 240 11.18 9.00 -3.90
N VAL A 241 10.26 8.51 -4.74
CA VAL A 241 9.58 7.18 -4.69
C VAL A 241 9.29 6.71 -6.15
N VAL A 242 9.12 5.39 -6.42
CA VAL A 242 9.14 4.72 -7.77
C VAL A 242 8.10 3.59 -7.99
N GLU A 243 7.74 3.34 -9.27
CA GLU A 243 6.77 2.33 -9.79
C GLU A 243 7.12 1.91 -11.25
N VAL A 244 7.26 0.61 -11.60
CA VAL A 244 7.63 0.02 -12.96
C VAL A 244 7.28 -1.51 -13.06
N GLY A 245 7.11 -2.16 -14.25
CA GLY A 245 6.95 -3.64 -14.42
C GLY A 245 7.08 -4.25 -15.86
N VAL A 246 7.48 -5.54 -16.04
CA VAL A 246 8.00 -6.21 -17.30
C VAL A 246 8.01 -7.79 -17.17
N ASP A 247 7.84 -8.77 -18.11
CA ASP A 247 7.23 -9.06 -19.47
C ASP A 247 7.58 -10.58 -19.83
N VAL A 248 6.97 -11.52 -20.61
CA VAL A 248 5.73 -11.81 -21.42
C VAL A 248 5.64 -13.32 -21.84
N VAL A 249 4.45 -13.95 -22.10
CA VAL A 249 4.13 -14.89 -23.26
C VAL A 249 2.76 -15.63 -23.30
N THR A 250 2.35 -16.47 -22.34
CA THR A 250 1.74 -17.82 -22.64
C THR A 250 0.30 -18.00 -23.15
N GLY A 251 -0.74 -17.38 -22.60
CA GLY A 251 -2.14 -17.68 -22.97
C GLY A 251 -3.24 -17.25 -21.99
N GLU A 252 -2.90 -16.49 -20.95
CA GLU A 252 -3.81 -16.02 -19.90
C GLU A 252 -4.88 -14.99 -20.39
N THR A 253 -5.75 -14.53 -19.50
CA THR A 253 -6.78 -13.52 -19.76
C THR A 253 -6.17 -12.14 -20.10
N ARG A 254 -5.77 -11.94 -21.37
CA ARG A 254 -5.15 -10.68 -21.82
C ARG A 254 -6.18 -9.58 -22.10
N ILE A 255 -6.00 -8.44 -21.43
CA ILE A 255 -6.68 -7.18 -21.77
C ILE A 255 -6.21 -6.73 -23.16
N ARG A 256 -7.13 -6.25 -24.02
CA ARG A 256 -6.81 -5.89 -25.42
C ARG A 256 -6.68 -4.38 -25.70
N ARG A 257 -7.38 -3.56 -24.92
CA ARG A 257 -7.31 -2.09 -24.92
C ARG A 257 -7.96 -1.58 -23.65
N MET A 258 -7.51 -0.46 -23.11
CA MET A 258 -8.18 0.24 -22.02
C MET A 258 -8.37 1.71 -22.38
N LEU A 259 -9.47 2.32 -21.95
CA LEU A 259 -9.76 3.74 -22.11
C LEU A 259 -10.38 4.26 -20.81
N ALA A 260 -9.74 5.26 -20.20
CA ALA A 260 -10.32 6.03 -19.10
C ALA A 260 -10.74 7.43 -19.59
N VAL A 261 -11.93 7.87 -19.20
CA VAL A 261 -12.41 9.24 -19.42
C VAL A 261 -12.67 9.86 -18.06
N CYS A 262 -11.82 10.81 -17.64
CA CYS A 262 -11.77 11.30 -16.26
C CYS A 262 -12.21 12.77 -16.16
N ALA A 263 -13.10 13.05 -15.23
CA ALA A 263 -13.43 14.41 -14.76
C ALA A 263 -12.81 14.60 -13.36
N ALA A 264 -11.82 15.48 -13.25
CA ALA A 264 -11.02 15.69 -12.04
C ALA A 264 -10.75 17.19 -11.78
N GLY A 265 -11.66 18.06 -12.21
CA GLY A 265 -11.43 19.49 -12.31
C GLY A 265 -10.22 19.82 -13.20
N ARG A 266 -9.61 20.98 -12.97
CA ARG A 266 -8.45 21.44 -13.74
C ARG A 266 -7.26 20.50 -13.58
N ILE A 267 -6.94 19.80 -14.67
CA ILE A 267 -5.69 19.04 -14.79
C ILE A 267 -4.49 20.01 -14.73
N LEU A 268 -3.61 19.82 -13.76
CA LEU A 268 -2.46 20.71 -13.53
C LEU A 268 -1.28 20.46 -14.49
N ASN A 269 -1.09 19.21 -14.91
CA ASN A 269 -0.15 18.78 -15.94
C ASN A 269 -0.68 17.50 -16.61
N PRO A 270 -1.08 17.53 -17.90
CA PRO A 270 -1.66 16.37 -18.58
C PRO A 270 -0.74 15.14 -18.69
N ILE A 271 0.59 15.32 -18.74
CA ILE A 271 1.52 14.18 -18.83
C ILE A 271 1.49 13.38 -17.52
N THR A 272 1.72 14.04 -16.39
CA THR A 272 1.77 13.35 -15.09
C THR A 272 0.39 12.90 -14.61
N ALA A 273 -0.68 13.63 -14.96
CA ALA A 273 -2.04 13.17 -14.72
C ALA A 273 -2.35 11.90 -15.54
N ARG A 274 -1.98 11.85 -16.83
CA ARG A 274 -2.09 10.60 -17.61
C ARG A 274 -1.26 9.48 -16.99
N SER A 275 -0.04 9.76 -16.51
CA SER A 275 0.79 8.76 -15.81
C SER A 275 0.09 8.14 -14.59
N GLN A 276 -0.59 8.95 -13.75
CA GLN A 276 -1.35 8.40 -12.63
C GLN A 276 -2.49 7.49 -13.11
N VAL A 277 -3.26 7.92 -14.09
CA VAL A 277 -4.43 7.16 -14.55
C VAL A 277 -4.00 5.85 -15.21
N ILE A 278 -2.94 5.82 -16.02
CA ILE A 278 -2.46 4.55 -16.61
C ILE A 278 -1.84 3.59 -15.58
N GLY A 279 -1.12 4.09 -14.56
CA GLY A 279 -0.62 3.26 -13.45
C GLY A 279 -1.77 2.67 -12.63
N ALA A 280 -2.79 3.47 -12.32
CA ALA A 280 -3.99 3.03 -11.64
C ALA A 280 -4.84 2.06 -12.48
N MET A 281 -4.85 2.20 -13.82
CA MET A 281 -5.43 1.21 -14.74
C MET A 281 -4.65 -0.11 -14.74
N THR A 282 -3.32 -0.06 -14.61
CA THR A 282 -2.46 -1.24 -14.45
C THR A 282 -2.71 -1.95 -13.12
N MET A 283 -2.71 -1.23 -11.99
CA MET A 283 -3.10 -1.78 -10.68
C MET A 283 -4.51 -2.38 -10.70
N GLY A 284 -5.45 -1.72 -11.36
CA GLY A 284 -6.82 -2.23 -11.56
C GLY A 284 -6.91 -3.49 -12.43
N ALA A 285 -5.89 -3.78 -13.24
CA ALA A 285 -5.78 -5.04 -13.98
C ALA A 285 -5.32 -6.20 -13.10
N GLY A 286 -4.29 -5.98 -12.26
CA GLY A 286 -3.81 -6.99 -11.30
C GLY A 286 -4.91 -7.38 -10.31
N GLY A 287 -5.52 -6.39 -9.65
CA GLY A 287 -6.69 -6.58 -8.79
C GLY A 287 -7.93 -7.19 -9.48
N ALA A 288 -7.94 -7.29 -10.81
CA ALA A 288 -8.99 -7.99 -11.57
C ALA A 288 -8.63 -9.44 -11.93
N LEU A 289 -7.35 -9.78 -12.08
CA LEU A 289 -6.89 -10.96 -12.81
C LEU A 289 -5.92 -11.87 -12.04
N SER A 290 -5.11 -11.34 -11.12
CA SER A 290 -4.00 -12.05 -10.47
C SER A 290 -3.80 -11.75 -8.99
N GLU A 291 -4.07 -10.52 -8.53
CA GLU A 291 -3.67 -10.05 -7.20
C GLU A 291 -4.57 -10.59 -6.06
N GLU A 292 -4.04 -11.58 -5.32
CA GLU A 292 -4.60 -12.16 -4.10
C GLU A 292 -3.47 -12.49 -3.10
N LEU A 293 -3.61 -12.06 -1.85
CA LEU A 293 -2.82 -12.58 -0.73
C LEU A 293 -3.50 -13.86 -0.18
N ALA A 294 -2.99 -15.02 -0.56
CA ALA A 294 -3.58 -16.31 -0.21
C ALA A 294 -3.44 -16.60 1.29
N VAL A 295 -4.55 -16.62 2.03
CA VAL A 295 -4.56 -16.78 3.50
C VAL A 295 -4.48 -18.24 3.92
N ASP A 296 -3.46 -18.62 4.70
CA ASP A 296 -3.50 -19.87 5.47
C ASP A 296 -4.32 -19.65 6.75
N THR A 297 -5.61 -19.98 6.70
CA THR A 297 -6.54 -19.81 7.81
C THR A 297 -6.23 -20.66 9.04
N ARG A 298 -5.29 -21.61 8.95
CA ARG A 298 -4.81 -22.46 10.06
C ARG A 298 -3.69 -21.77 10.85
N HIS A 299 -2.77 -21.13 10.13
CA HIS A 299 -1.55 -20.52 10.69
C HIS A 299 -1.64 -19.00 10.82
N GLY A 300 -2.57 -18.34 10.12
CA GLY A 300 -2.89 -16.92 10.26
C GLY A 300 -2.00 -15.95 9.49
N PHE A 301 -1.53 -16.34 8.30
CA PHE A 301 -0.64 -15.51 7.49
C PHE A 301 -0.95 -15.64 5.99
N PHE A 302 -0.48 -14.65 5.22
CA PHE A 302 -0.50 -14.67 3.76
C PHE A 302 0.66 -15.53 3.25
N VAL A 303 0.38 -16.59 2.50
CA VAL A 303 1.39 -17.61 2.11
C VAL A 303 2.34 -17.09 1.03
N ASN A 304 1.82 -16.39 0.05
CA ASN A 304 2.54 -15.90 -1.14
C ASN A 304 3.18 -14.52 -0.90
N HIS A 305 3.85 -14.34 0.24
CA HIS A 305 4.31 -13.06 0.77
C HIS A 305 5.61 -12.51 0.12
N ASP A 306 5.75 -12.61 -1.20
CA ASP A 306 6.90 -12.07 -1.96
C ASP A 306 6.50 -11.61 -3.38
N LEU A 307 7.43 -10.95 -4.07
CA LEU A 307 7.21 -10.35 -5.41
C LEU A 307 7.20 -11.36 -6.58
N ALA A 308 7.23 -12.66 -6.31
CA ALA A 308 6.98 -13.71 -7.30
C ALA A 308 5.67 -14.47 -6.99
N GLY A 309 5.36 -14.70 -5.71
CA GLY A 309 4.10 -15.32 -5.29
C GLY A 309 2.89 -14.38 -5.32
N TYR A 310 3.08 -13.08 -5.08
CA TYR A 310 2.04 -12.06 -5.27
C TYR A 310 2.17 -11.44 -6.66
N GLU A 311 1.37 -11.94 -7.60
CA GLU A 311 1.50 -11.64 -9.03
C GLU A 311 0.90 -10.26 -9.39
N VAL A 312 1.74 -9.23 -9.39
CA VAL A 312 1.43 -7.92 -10.00
C VAL A 312 1.59 -7.96 -11.53
N PRO A 313 0.86 -7.13 -12.30
CA PRO A 313 0.94 -7.13 -13.77
C PRO A 313 2.31 -6.76 -14.32
N VAL A 314 2.71 -7.46 -15.37
CA VAL A 314 3.90 -7.15 -16.18
C VAL A 314 3.49 -6.42 -17.48
N HIS A 315 4.44 -5.81 -18.21
CA HIS A 315 4.13 -5.11 -19.49
C HIS A 315 3.25 -5.95 -20.44
N ALA A 316 3.42 -7.28 -20.45
CA ALA A 316 2.68 -8.25 -21.25
C ALA A 316 1.16 -8.21 -21.08
N ASP A 317 0.71 -7.87 -19.87
CA ASP A 317 -0.71 -7.81 -19.48
C ASP A 317 -1.33 -6.47 -19.85
N ILE A 318 -0.50 -5.48 -20.13
CA ILE A 318 -0.86 -4.07 -20.26
C ILE A 318 -0.85 -3.66 -21.74
N PRO A 319 -2.03 -3.64 -22.40
CA PRO A 319 -2.15 -3.25 -23.79
C PRO A 319 -2.10 -1.73 -23.96
N HIS A 320 -2.48 -1.24 -25.14
CA HIS A 320 -2.69 0.18 -25.36
C HIS A 320 -3.71 0.78 -24.36
N GLN A 321 -3.22 1.61 -23.44
CA GLN A 321 -3.98 2.39 -22.47
C GLN A 321 -4.17 3.83 -22.95
N GLU A 322 -5.42 4.25 -23.11
CA GLU A 322 -5.83 5.59 -23.53
C GLU A 322 -6.45 6.35 -22.35
N VAL A 323 -6.21 7.66 -22.25
CA VAL A 323 -6.76 8.52 -21.19
C VAL A 323 -7.20 9.84 -21.81
N ILE A 324 -8.46 10.20 -21.59
CA ILE A 324 -9.05 11.48 -21.97
C ILE A 324 -9.45 12.21 -20.68
N PHE A 325 -9.02 13.46 -20.54
CA PHE A 325 -9.52 14.34 -19.47
C PHE A 325 -10.63 15.21 -20.03
N MET A 326 -11.78 15.24 -19.34
CA MET A 326 -12.84 16.19 -19.66
C MET A 326 -12.41 17.61 -19.26
N GLU A 327 -12.80 18.62 -20.05
CA GLU A 327 -12.59 20.02 -19.67
C GLU A 327 -13.57 20.42 -18.56
N GLU A 328 -13.18 20.11 -17.33
CA GLU A 328 -13.87 20.50 -16.10
C GLU A 328 -13.00 21.48 -15.32
N THR A 329 -13.60 22.50 -14.69
CA THR A 329 -12.93 23.26 -13.63
C THR A 329 -13.90 23.41 -12.46
N ASP A 330 -13.41 23.18 -11.24
CA ASP A 330 -14.25 23.16 -10.05
C ASP A 330 -13.90 24.34 -9.12
N PRO A 331 -14.60 25.49 -9.24
CA PRO A 331 -14.35 26.64 -8.38
C PRO A 331 -14.79 26.42 -6.94
N MET A 332 -15.56 25.38 -6.62
CA MET A 332 -15.93 25.05 -5.23
C MET A 332 -14.76 24.37 -4.50
N SER A 333 -13.90 23.64 -5.22
CA SER A 333 -12.81 22.86 -4.65
C SER A 333 -11.67 23.73 -4.08
N SER A 334 -11.12 24.65 -4.88
CA SER A 334 -9.90 25.38 -4.52
C SER A 334 -9.61 26.57 -5.45
N PRO A 335 -8.69 27.49 -5.11
CA PRO A 335 -8.17 28.51 -6.04
C PRO A 335 -7.52 27.91 -7.30
N MET A 336 -7.04 26.66 -7.24
CA MET A 336 -6.50 25.92 -8.39
C MET A 336 -7.61 25.43 -9.35
N LYS A 337 -8.84 25.29 -8.86
CA LYS A 337 -10.01 24.71 -9.55
C LYS A 337 -9.84 23.23 -9.95
N ALA A 338 -8.97 22.53 -9.23
CA ALA A 338 -8.50 21.17 -9.49
C ALA A 338 -8.92 20.20 -8.38
N LYS A 339 -9.17 18.92 -8.72
CA LYS A 339 -9.50 17.84 -7.79
C LYS A 339 -8.45 16.72 -7.86
N GLY A 340 -8.58 15.71 -6.99
CA GLY A 340 -7.71 14.54 -6.98
C GLY A 340 -7.95 13.64 -8.21
N VAL A 341 -6.87 13.03 -8.73
CA VAL A 341 -6.93 12.11 -9.88
C VAL A 341 -6.18 10.78 -9.64
N GLY A 342 -5.34 10.70 -8.61
CA GLY A 342 -4.48 9.54 -8.34
C GLY A 342 -5.26 8.25 -8.09
N GLU A 343 -6.23 8.30 -7.17
CA GLU A 343 -7.08 7.16 -6.82
C GLU A 343 -8.23 6.98 -7.84
N LEU A 344 -8.72 8.08 -8.42
CA LEU A 344 -9.83 8.07 -9.39
C LEU A 344 -9.55 7.17 -10.61
N GLY A 345 -8.28 7.04 -11.02
CA GLY A 345 -7.89 6.18 -12.14
C GLY A 345 -8.05 4.67 -11.88
N LEU A 346 -8.19 4.24 -10.62
CA LEU A 346 -8.39 2.84 -10.22
C LEU A 346 -9.90 2.50 -10.13
N CYS A 347 -10.71 3.49 -9.73
CA CYS A 347 -12.12 3.35 -9.43
C CYS A 347 -12.92 2.73 -10.61
N GLY A 348 -13.37 1.49 -10.43
CA GLY A 348 -14.19 0.76 -11.40
C GLY A 348 -13.43 0.01 -12.50
N VAL A 349 -12.09 0.11 -12.57
CA VAL A 349 -11.28 -0.59 -13.59
C VAL A 349 -11.49 -2.10 -13.55
N SER A 350 -11.36 -2.72 -12.37
CA SER A 350 -11.48 -4.18 -12.22
C SER A 350 -12.90 -4.67 -12.54
N ALA A 351 -13.92 -3.88 -12.19
CA ALA A 351 -15.31 -4.15 -12.54
C ALA A 351 -15.58 -4.01 -14.06
N ALA A 352 -14.90 -3.08 -14.75
CA ALA A 352 -14.98 -2.99 -16.21
C ALA A 352 -14.35 -4.21 -16.89
N ILE A 353 -13.22 -4.70 -16.39
CA ILE A 353 -12.56 -5.93 -16.85
C ILE A 353 -13.48 -7.15 -16.61
N ALA A 354 -14.06 -7.30 -15.42
CA ALA A 354 -15.01 -8.37 -15.11
C ALA A 354 -16.26 -8.36 -16.02
N ASN A 355 -16.78 -7.17 -16.34
CA ASN A 355 -17.88 -7.02 -17.29
C ASN A 355 -17.48 -7.38 -18.73
N ALA A 356 -16.24 -7.08 -19.14
CA ALA A 356 -15.70 -7.47 -20.44
C ALA A 356 -15.49 -9.00 -20.54
N ILE A 357 -14.97 -9.65 -19.49
CA ILE A 357 -14.86 -11.12 -19.41
C ILE A 357 -16.24 -11.75 -19.57
N HIS A 358 -17.24 -11.31 -18.80
CA HIS A 358 -18.62 -11.77 -18.95
C HIS A 358 -19.19 -11.55 -20.36
N ASN A 359 -18.89 -10.41 -21.00
CA ASN A 359 -19.35 -10.17 -22.37
C ASN A 359 -18.70 -11.11 -23.39
N ALA A 360 -17.47 -11.55 -23.15
CA ALA A 360 -16.74 -12.49 -24.01
C ALA A 360 -17.10 -13.97 -23.77
N THR A 361 -17.43 -14.36 -22.54
CA THR A 361 -17.65 -15.77 -22.15
C THR A 361 -19.10 -16.12 -21.77
N GLY A 362 -19.94 -15.13 -21.48
CA GLY A 362 -21.24 -15.31 -20.83
C GLY A 362 -21.16 -15.60 -19.32
N MET A 363 -19.96 -15.77 -18.75
CA MET A 363 -19.79 -16.20 -17.35
C MET A 363 -19.69 -15.02 -16.37
N ARG A 364 -20.40 -15.11 -15.23
CA ARG A 364 -20.29 -14.14 -14.12
C ARG A 364 -19.44 -14.71 -12.98
N VAL A 365 -18.19 -14.26 -12.89
CA VAL A 365 -17.37 -14.45 -11.69
C VAL A 365 -17.57 -13.24 -10.76
N ARG A 366 -17.78 -13.50 -9.46
CA ARG A 366 -18.01 -12.47 -8.41
C ARG A 366 -16.98 -12.51 -7.27
N HIS A 367 -16.07 -13.47 -7.33
CA HIS A 367 -15.03 -13.72 -6.35
C HIS A 367 -13.68 -13.49 -7.02
N TYR A 368 -13.17 -12.26 -6.88
CA TYR A 368 -11.88 -11.86 -7.48
C TYR A 368 -10.71 -12.62 -6.85
N PRO A 369 -9.54 -12.70 -7.53
CA PRO A 369 -9.29 -12.31 -8.92
C PRO A 369 -9.96 -13.27 -9.92
N ILE A 370 -10.18 -12.84 -11.17
CA ILE A 370 -10.89 -13.63 -12.19
C ILE A 370 -9.89 -14.49 -12.97
N THR A 371 -9.39 -15.51 -12.27
CA THR A 371 -8.41 -16.50 -12.74
C THR A 371 -9.02 -17.55 -13.65
N LEU A 372 -8.17 -18.28 -14.39
CA LEU A 372 -8.58 -19.23 -15.44
C LEU A 372 -9.43 -20.39 -14.91
N ASP A 373 -9.13 -20.91 -13.72
CA ASP A 373 -9.88 -21.99 -13.05
C ASP A 373 -11.35 -21.62 -12.80
N LYS A 374 -11.62 -20.33 -12.52
CA LYS A 374 -12.96 -19.78 -12.30
C LYS A 374 -13.77 -19.62 -13.61
N LEU A 375 -13.15 -19.88 -14.77
CA LEU A 375 -13.76 -19.80 -16.10
C LEU A 375 -13.76 -21.13 -16.86
N ILE A 376 -12.69 -21.92 -16.77
CA ILE A 376 -12.41 -23.04 -17.69
C ILE A 376 -13.53 -24.09 -17.77
N GLY A 377 -14.22 -24.35 -16.66
CA GLY A 377 -15.34 -25.31 -16.59
C GLY A 377 -16.66 -24.84 -17.24
N GLY A 378 -16.74 -23.61 -17.74
CA GLY A 378 -17.92 -23.05 -18.43
C GLY A 378 -17.63 -22.55 -19.85
N LEU A 379 -16.44 -22.80 -20.39
CA LEU A 379 -16.09 -22.47 -21.77
C LEU A 379 -16.60 -23.55 -22.75
N PRO A 380 -16.72 -23.26 -24.06
CA PRO A 380 -17.09 -24.26 -25.07
C PRO A 380 -16.12 -25.45 -25.12
N GLU A 381 -16.62 -26.63 -25.50
CA GLU A 381 -15.78 -27.80 -25.75
C GLU A 381 -14.75 -27.53 -26.87
N VAL A 382 -13.55 -28.09 -26.71
CA VAL A 382 -12.48 -28.01 -27.72
C VAL A 382 -12.74 -29.06 -28.81
N ALA A 383 -12.78 -28.62 -30.06
CA ALA A 383 -13.06 -29.43 -31.25
C ALA A 383 -11.83 -30.14 -31.84
#